data_AF-A0A940VD36-F1
#
_entry.id   AF-A0A940VD36-F1
#
_cell.length_a   1.000
_cell.length_b   1.000
_cell.length_c   1.000
_cell.angle_alpha   90.00
_cell.angle_beta   90.00
_cell.angle_gamma   90.00
#
_symmetry.space_group_name_H-M   'P 1'
#
loop_
_entity.id
_entity.type
_entity.pdbx_description
1 polymer ?
#
loop_
_entity_poly.entity_id
_entity_poly.type
_entity_poly.pdbx_seq_one_letter_code
_entity_poly.pdbx_strand_id
1 'polypeptide(L)'
;MTTETVSIAFPGLAGKSARRGAGELSTSQVERGRQLAWLELEEMIEKIHRRADGQSLNRGLSISLPYFDDRAGEIRWREVKIIPQGHFLFVPAFVVLAARAEAARVTCDPALSPTTQSHLLGLLRTLEAAFTASAEGH
;
A
#
# COMPACT_ATOMS: atom_id res chain seq x y z
N MET A 1 -6.44 -14.92 -18.93
CA MET A 1 -5.06 -14.77 -18.41
C MET A 1 -5.15 -13.95 -17.13
N THR A 2 -4.83 -14.57 -16.00
CA THR A 2 -5.18 -14.07 -14.67
C THR A 2 -4.04 -13.21 -14.14
N THR A 3 -4.27 -11.91 -13.92
CA THR A 3 -3.43 -11.09 -13.06
C THR A 3 -3.45 -11.71 -11.66
N GLU A 4 -2.30 -12.02 -11.08
CA GLU A 4 -2.23 -12.18 -9.63
C GLU A 4 -2.21 -10.77 -9.02
N THR A 5 -3.39 -10.17 -8.95
CA THR A 5 -3.63 -9.08 -8.03
C THR A 5 -3.56 -9.70 -6.65
N VAL A 6 -2.51 -9.37 -5.89
CA VAL A 6 -2.48 -9.69 -4.46
C VAL A 6 -3.45 -8.71 -3.78
N SER A 7 -4.74 -8.99 -3.95
CA SER A 7 -5.82 -8.27 -3.29
C SER A 7 -6.13 -9.00 -2.00
N ILE A 8 -5.52 -8.56 -0.91
CA ILE A 8 -5.88 -9.04 0.42
C ILE A 8 -7.12 -8.23 0.80
N ALA A 9 -8.29 -8.75 0.45
CA ALA A 9 -9.57 -8.17 0.86
C ALA A 9 -9.92 -8.73 2.24
N PHE A 10 -9.88 -7.90 3.28
CA PHE A 10 -10.48 -8.23 4.56
C PHE A 10 -11.95 -7.77 4.60
N PRO A 11 -12.91 -8.66 4.92
CA PRO A 11 -14.28 -8.30 5.22
C PRO A 11 -14.36 -7.73 6.64
N GLY A 12 -13.75 -6.57 6.87
CA GLY A 12 -13.59 -6.00 8.22
C GLY A 12 -14.24 -4.64 8.44
N LEU A 13 -14.43 -3.83 7.39
CA LEU A 13 -14.98 -2.47 7.51
C LEU A 13 -16.07 -2.16 6.47
N ALA A 14 -16.62 -3.18 5.82
CA ALA A 14 -17.89 -3.06 5.09
C ALA A 14 -19.05 -3.24 6.08
N GLY A 15 -19.35 -2.25 6.92
CA GLY A 15 -20.56 -2.36 7.74
C GLY A 15 -20.65 -1.53 9.01
N LYS A 16 -20.55 -0.20 8.87
CA LYS A 16 -21.52 0.76 9.46
C LYS A 16 -21.05 2.16 9.08
N SER A 17 -21.44 2.58 7.88
CA SER A 17 -21.64 4.00 7.58
C SER A 17 -22.76 4.50 8.50
N ALA A 18 -22.39 4.82 9.74
CA ALA A 18 -23.21 5.65 10.58
C ALA A 18 -23.22 7.02 9.90
N ARG A 19 -24.30 7.31 9.16
CA ARG A 19 -24.67 8.69 8.86
C ARG A 19 -24.74 9.44 10.19
N ARG A 20 -23.66 10.09 10.59
CA ARG A 20 -23.65 11.19 11.54
C ARG A 20 -22.95 12.32 10.82
N GLY A 21 -23.73 13.36 10.51
CA GLY A 21 -23.27 14.50 9.76
C GLY A 21 -22.02 15.12 10.37
N ALA A 22 -21.13 15.61 9.50
CA ALA A 22 -20.13 16.65 9.76
C ALA A 22 -19.65 16.76 11.22
N GLY A 23 -19.15 15.64 11.76
CA GLY A 23 -18.44 15.59 13.03
C GLY A 23 -17.00 15.28 12.71
N GLU A 24 -16.11 16.22 13.02
CA GLU A 24 -14.66 16.06 12.92
C GLU A 24 -14.25 14.70 13.52
N LEU A 25 -13.54 13.87 12.75
CA LEU A 25 -13.05 12.59 13.24
C LEU A 25 -12.16 12.85 14.45
N SER A 26 -12.35 12.08 15.53
CA SER A 26 -11.44 12.23 16.66
C SER A 26 -10.04 11.81 16.25
N THR A 27 -9.02 12.44 16.83
CA THR A 27 -7.61 12.09 16.60
C THR A 27 -7.34 10.60 16.85
N SER A 28 -8.03 10.00 17.82
CA SER A 28 -7.96 8.56 18.11
C SER A 28 -8.55 7.65 17.03
N GLN A 29 -9.56 8.12 16.27
CA GLN A 29 -10.12 7.37 15.14
C GLN A 29 -9.18 7.42 13.94
N VAL A 30 -8.62 8.60 13.66
CA VAL A 30 -7.63 8.79 12.60
C VAL A 30 -6.42 7.90 12.85
N GLU A 31 -5.86 7.94 14.06
CA GLU A 31 -4.68 7.16 14.41
C GLU A 31 -4.95 5.65 14.30
N ARG A 32 -6.12 5.18 14.76
CA ARG A 32 -6.51 3.77 14.63
C ARG A 32 -6.63 3.36 13.15
N GLY A 33 -7.20 4.21 12.31
CA GLY A 33 -7.33 3.95 10.88
C GLY A 33 -5.97 3.84 10.19
N ARG A 34 -5.05 4.75 10.53
CA ARG A 34 -3.66 4.72 10.04
C ARG A 34 -2.88 3.51 10.52
N GLN A 35 -3.03 3.14 11.80
CA GLN A 35 -2.41 1.94 12.35
C GLN A 35 -2.90 0.67 11.65
N LEU A 36 -4.19 0.60 11.33
CA LEU A 36 -4.74 -0.53 10.58
C LEU A 36 -4.12 -0.62 9.17
N ALA A 37 -4.01 0.51 8.45
CA ALA A 37 -3.34 0.54 7.15
C ALA A 37 -1.86 0.11 7.23
N TRP A 38 -1.17 0.46 8.32
CA TRP A 38 0.20 0.04 8.57
C TRP A 38 0.33 -1.48 8.78
N LEU A 39 -0.52 -2.06 9.64
CA LEU A 39 -0.50 -3.51 9.89
C LEU A 39 -0.77 -4.31 8.61
N GLU A 40 -1.71 -3.85 7.78
CA GLU A 40 -2.00 -4.47 6.48
C GLU A 40 -0.79 -4.38 5.52
N LEU A 41 -0.05 -3.26 5.56
CA LEU A 41 1.17 -3.11 4.79
C LEU A 41 2.25 -4.10 5.26
N GLU A 42 2.44 -4.27 6.58
CA GLU A 42 3.40 -5.24 7.13
C GLU A 42 3.07 -6.67 6.68
N GLU A 43 1.81 -7.09 6.80
CA GLU A 43 1.38 -8.40 6.31
C GLU A 43 1.63 -8.57 4.80
N MET A 44 1.41 -7.52 4.02
CA MET A 44 1.65 -7.54 2.59
C MET A 44 3.13 -7.71 2.27
N ILE A 45 4.00 -6.98 2.95
CA ILE A 45 5.46 -7.09 2.83
C ILE A 45 5.90 -8.52 3.10
N GLU A 46 5.48 -9.12 4.22
CA GLU A 46 5.79 -10.52 4.55
C GLU A 46 5.34 -11.51 3.48
N LYS A 47 4.11 -11.33 2.95
CA LYS A 47 3.57 -12.19 1.89
C LYS A 47 4.36 -12.05 0.59
N ILE A 48 4.83 -10.84 0.25
CA ILE A 48 5.66 -10.61 -0.94
C ILE A 48 7.03 -11.28 -0.76
N HIS A 49 7.70 -11.10 0.38
CA HIS A 49 8.97 -11.78 0.66
C HIS A 49 8.83 -13.31 0.54
N ARG A 50 7.83 -13.89 1.21
CA ARG A 50 7.56 -15.34 1.16
C ARG A 50 7.34 -15.85 -0.26
N ARG A 51 6.63 -15.08 -1.10
CA ARG A 51 6.36 -15.44 -2.49
C ARG A 51 7.58 -15.25 -3.39
N ALA A 52 8.42 -14.25 -3.11
CA ALA A 52 9.69 -14.00 -3.79
C ALA A 52 10.64 -15.17 -3.56
N ASP A 53 10.78 -15.63 -2.31
CA ASP A 53 11.62 -16.78 -1.95
C ASP A 53 11.12 -18.07 -2.63
N GLY A 54 9.80 -18.22 -2.76
CA GLY A 54 9.16 -19.31 -3.50
C GLY A 54 9.19 -19.17 -5.03
N GLN A 55 9.85 -18.14 -5.59
CA GLN A 55 9.94 -17.84 -7.03
C GLN A 55 8.57 -17.71 -7.74
N SER A 56 7.52 -17.40 -6.99
CA SER A 56 6.13 -17.36 -7.49
C SER A 56 5.72 -16.00 -8.08
N LEU A 57 6.61 -15.00 -8.02
CA LEU A 57 6.32 -13.61 -8.47
C LEU A 57 6.79 -13.28 -9.90
N ASN A 58 7.26 -14.27 -10.67
CA ASN A 58 7.91 -14.06 -11.98
C ASN A 58 6.95 -13.76 -13.16
N ARG A 59 5.75 -13.22 -12.89
CA ARG A 59 4.67 -13.04 -13.88
C ARG A 59 4.00 -11.66 -13.84
N GLY A 60 4.65 -10.69 -13.20
CA GLY A 60 4.08 -9.37 -12.92
C GLY A 60 3.58 -9.27 -11.49
N LEU A 61 3.65 -8.06 -10.93
CA LEU A 61 3.25 -7.77 -9.56
C LEU A 61 2.58 -6.40 -9.51
N SER A 62 1.37 -6.35 -8.98
CA SER A 62 0.69 -5.12 -8.61
C SER A 62 0.17 -5.29 -7.19
N ILE A 63 0.34 -4.26 -6.38
CA ILE A 63 -0.10 -4.25 -4.99
C ILE A 63 -1.21 -3.23 -4.81
N SER A 64 -2.15 -3.54 -3.93
CA SER A 64 -3.17 -2.59 -3.50
C SER A 64 -2.72 -2.03 -2.16
N LEU A 65 -2.10 -0.85 -2.15
CA LEU A 65 -1.62 -0.20 -0.93
C LEU A 65 -2.81 0.37 -0.13
N PRO A 66 -3.10 -0.12 1.08
CA PRO A 66 -4.12 0.48 1.93
C PRO A 66 -3.62 1.81 2.48
N TYR A 67 -4.50 2.80 2.59
CA TYR A 67 -4.21 4.05 3.28
C TYR A 67 -5.48 4.60 3.92
N PHE A 68 -5.34 5.31 5.04
CA PHE A 68 -6.45 6.02 5.64
C PHE A 68 -6.62 7.41 4.98
N ASP A 69 -7.80 7.66 4.41
CA ASP A 69 -8.16 8.96 3.85
C ASP A 69 -8.78 9.82 4.96
N ASP A 70 -8.03 10.83 5.43
CA ASP A 70 -8.45 11.64 6.58
C ASP A 70 -9.69 12.50 6.27
N ARG A 71 -9.95 12.80 4.99
CA ARG A 71 -11.15 13.56 4.58
C ARG A 71 -12.38 12.65 4.51
N ALA A 72 -12.21 11.45 3.96
CA ALA A 72 -13.30 10.49 3.85
C ALA A 72 -13.57 9.74 5.17
N GLY A 73 -12.57 9.64 6.04
CA GLY A 73 -12.64 8.93 7.32
C GLY A 73 -12.67 7.41 7.19
N GLU A 74 -12.08 6.88 6.13
CA GLU A 74 -12.11 5.45 5.81
C GLU A 74 -10.79 4.96 5.19
N ILE A 75 -10.59 3.64 5.22
CA ILE A 75 -9.49 3.01 4.49
C ILE A 75 -9.86 2.95 3.02
N ARG A 76 -8.95 3.45 2.19
CA ARG A 76 -8.99 3.37 0.73
C ARG A 76 -7.77 2.62 0.23
N TRP A 77 -7.83 2.20 -1.02
CA TRP A 77 -6.80 1.39 -1.65
C TRP A 77 -6.24 2.13 -2.85
N ARG A 78 -4.91 2.18 -2.95
CA ARG A 78 -4.20 2.73 -4.10
C ARG A 78 -3.45 1.63 -4.82
N GLU A 79 -3.74 1.45 -6.09
CA GLU A 79 -3.04 0.46 -6.90
C GLU A 79 -1.64 0.95 -7.26
N VAL A 80 -0.63 0.18 -6.87
CA VAL A 80 0.78 0.41 -7.20
C VAL A 80 1.25 -0.72 -8.11
N LYS A 81 1.53 -0.36 -9.36
CA LYS A 81 2.02 -1.30 -10.37
C LYS A 81 3.53 -1.43 -10.23
N ILE A 82 4.00 -2.64 -9.89
CA ILE A 82 5.42 -2.90 -9.62
C ILE A 82 6.11 -3.47 -10.86
N ILE A 83 5.59 -4.58 -11.39
CA ILE A 83 6.11 -5.21 -12.61
C ILE A 83 4.97 -5.32 -13.62
N PRO A 84 5.11 -4.75 -14.83
CA PRO A 84 4.12 -4.94 -15.88
C PRO A 84 4.02 -6.41 -16.28
N GLN A 85 2.86 -6.80 -16.82
CA GLN A 85 2.61 -8.19 -17.24
C GLN A 85 3.70 -8.66 -18.22
N GLY A 86 4.28 -9.83 -17.94
CA GLY A 86 5.35 -10.43 -18.73
C GLY A 86 6.13 -11.48 -17.94
N HIS A 87 7.11 -12.11 -18.60
CA HIS A 87 8.03 -13.06 -17.98
C HIS A 87 9.30 -12.33 -17.53
N PHE A 88 9.24 -11.72 -16.36
CA PHE A 88 10.38 -11.05 -15.74
C PHE A 88 10.65 -11.69 -14.38
N LEU A 89 11.93 -11.89 -14.06
CA LEU A 89 12.32 -12.32 -12.73
C LEU A 89 11.97 -11.21 -11.75
N PHE A 90 11.29 -11.56 -10.66
CA PHE A 90 11.07 -10.61 -9.57
C PHE A 90 12.41 -10.26 -8.93
N VAL A 91 12.70 -8.96 -8.83
CA VAL A 91 13.85 -8.42 -8.11
C VAL A 91 13.33 -7.39 -7.11
N PRO A 92 13.77 -7.41 -5.83
CA PRO A 92 13.33 -6.45 -4.81
C PRO A 92 13.45 -4.98 -5.25
N ALA A 93 14.46 -4.65 -6.05
CA ALA A 93 14.66 -3.32 -6.62
C ALA A 93 13.45 -2.79 -7.41
N PHE A 94 12.63 -3.65 -8.02
CA PHE A 94 11.40 -3.20 -8.69
C PHE A 94 10.38 -2.63 -7.71
N VAL A 95 10.27 -3.20 -6.50
CA VAL A 95 9.39 -2.67 -5.46
C VAL A 95 9.87 -1.30 -5.00
N VAL A 96 11.18 -1.14 -4.79
CA VAL A 96 11.82 0.14 -4.43
C VAL A 96 11.52 1.22 -5.48
N LEU A 97 11.72 0.90 -6.77
CA LEU A 97 11.44 1.84 -7.87
C LEU A 97 9.96 2.20 -7.95
N ALA A 98 9.07 1.22 -7.79
CA ALA A 98 7.63 1.45 -7.81
C ALA A 98 7.17 2.32 -6.63
N ALA A 99 7.70 2.09 -5.42
CA ALA A 99 7.39 2.90 -4.24
C ALA A 99 7.81 4.36 -4.43
N ARG A 100 9.02 4.59 -4.97
CA ARG A 100 9.54 5.94 -5.27
C ARG A 100 8.72 6.65 -6.34
N ALA A 101 8.40 5.96 -7.43
CA ALA A 101 7.57 6.51 -8.50
C ALA A 101 6.18 6.89 -7.99
N GLU A 102 5.58 6.03 -7.16
CA GLU A 102 4.28 6.31 -6.55
C GLU A 102 4.35 7.46 -5.54
N ALA A 103 5.43 7.57 -4.75
CA ALA A 103 5.64 8.69 -3.82
C ALA A 103 5.73 10.03 -4.54
N ALA A 104 6.39 10.08 -5.71
CA ALA A 104 6.39 11.26 -6.56
C ALA A 104 4.96 11.60 -7.04
N ARG A 105 4.16 10.60 -7.40
CA ARG A 105 2.75 10.80 -7.78
C ARG A 105 1.89 11.28 -6.62
N VAL A 106 2.04 10.71 -5.41
CA VAL A 106 1.37 11.17 -4.18
C VAL A 106 1.69 12.65 -3.93
N THR A 107 2.95 13.05 -4.12
CA THR A 107 3.40 14.41 -3.81
C THR A 107 2.77 15.46 -4.71
N CYS A 108 2.49 15.09 -5.96
CA CYS A 108 1.88 15.98 -6.95
C CYS A 108 0.36 15.80 -7.07
N ASP A 109 -0.30 15.01 -6.20
CA ASP A 109 -1.72 14.71 -6.30
C ASP A 109 -2.55 15.78 -5.55
N PRO A 110 -3.23 16.69 -6.28
CA PRO A 110 -3.98 17.78 -5.64
C PRO A 110 -5.28 17.29 -4.97
N ALA A 111 -5.72 16.06 -5.23
CA ALA A 111 -6.93 15.52 -4.62
C ALA A 111 -6.71 15.10 -3.15
N LEU A 112 -5.47 14.80 -2.77
CA LEU A 112 -5.12 14.36 -1.43
C LEU A 112 -5.00 15.53 -0.45
N SER A 113 -5.40 15.31 0.80
CA SER A 113 -5.11 16.26 1.87
C SER A 113 -3.62 16.18 2.26
N PRO A 114 -3.02 17.24 2.81
CA PRO A 114 -1.62 17.22 3.24
C PRO A 114 -1.32 16.12 4.28
N THR A 115 -2.28 15.84 5.17
CA THR A 115 -2.13 14.81 6.20
C THR A 115 -2.22 13.39 5.62
N THR A 116 -3.12 13.17 4.66
CA THR A 116 -3.25 11.89 3.96
C THR A 116 -2.05 11.65 3.05
N GLN A 117 -1.55 12.70 2.39
CA GLN A 117 -0.31 12.67 1.63
C GLN A 117 0.87 12.26 2.52
N SER A 118 1.03 12.87 3.69
CA SER A 118 2.08 12.52 4.64
C SER A 118 1.97 11.06 5.12
N HIS A 119 0.76 10.58 5.39
CA HIS A 119 0.53 9.19 5.79
C HIS A 119 0.90 8.21 4.67
N LEU A 120 0.43 8.45 3.44
CA LEU A 120 0.77 7.64 2.26
C LEU A 120 2.27 7.61 1.98
N LEU A 121 2.96 8.76 2.09
CA LEU A 121 4.41 8.83 1.94
C LEU A 121 5.13 8.02 3.02
N GLY A 122 4.61 7.98 4.24
CA GLY A 122 5.11 7.11 5.31
C GLY A 122 5.02 5.64 4.93
N LEU A 123 3.84 5.18 4.48
CA LEU A 123 3.62 3.80 4.04
C LEU A 123 4.53 3.40 2.88
N LEU A 124 4.67 4.27 1.86
CA LEU A 124 5.55 4.03 0.71
C LEU A 124 7.03 3.95 1.10
N ARG A 125 7.48 4.75 2.07
CA ARG A 125 8.85 4.68 2.61
C ARG A 125 9.10 3.38 3.37
N THR A 126 8.12 2.89 4.12
CA THR A 126 8.21 1.59 4.80
C THR A 126 8.32 0.45 3.80
N LEU A 127 7.50 0.50 2.75
CA LEU A 127 7.59 -0.45 1.64
C LEU A 127 8.97 -0.37 0.98
N GLU A 128 9.48 0.83 0.68
CA GLU A 128 10.81 1.02 0.11
C GLU A 128 11.91 0.43 1.00
N ALA A 129 11.88 0.73 2.30
CA ALA A 129 12.88 0.29 3.26
C ALA A 129 12.92 -1.25 3.38
N ALA A 130 11.75 -1.89 3.43
CA ALA A 130 11.65 -3.35 3.52
C ALA A 130 12.33 -4.07 2.35
N PHE A 131 12.22 -3.52 1.13
CA PHE A 131 12.82 -4.11 -0.06
C PHE A 131 14.23 -3.60 -0.39
N THR A 132 14.66 -2.48 0.19
CA THR A 132 16.03 -1.95 0.01
C THR A 132 17.05 -2.85 0.69
N ALA A 133 16.82 -3.26 1.94
CA ALA A 133 17.71 -4.18 2.65
C ALA A 133 17.90 -5.52 1.90
N SER A 134 16.85 -5.98 1.21
CA SER A 134 16.90 -7.20 0.40
C SER A 134 17.61 -6.99 -0.95
N ALA A 135 17.65 -5.76 -1.47
CA ALA A 135 18.31 -5.42 -2.73
C ALA A 135 19.83 -5.23 -2.59
N GLU A 136 20.31 -4.77 -1.43
CA GLU A 136 21.75 -4.54 -1.17
C GLU A 136 22.52 -5.82 -0.82
N GLY A 137 21.81 -6.91 -0.51
CA GLY A 137 22.39 -8.19 -0.07
C GLY A 137 22.61 -9.24 -1.18
N HIS A 138 22.58 -8.88 -2.46
CA HIS A 138 22.87 -9.77 -3.60
C HIS A 138 24.13 -9.33 -4.35
#